data_AF-Q1IQ12-F1
#
_entry.id   AF-Q1IQ12-F1
#
_cell.length_a   1.000
_cell.length_b   1.000
_cell.length_c   1.000
_cell.angle_alpha   90.00
_cell.angle_beta   90.00
_cell.angle_gamma   90.00
#
_symmetry.space_group_name_H-M   'P 1'
#
loop_
_entity.id
_entity.type
_entity.pdbx_description
1 polymer ?
#
loop_
_entity_poly.entity_id
_entity_poly.type
_entity_poly.pdbx_seq_one_letter_code
_entity_poly.pdbx_strand_id
1 'polypeptide(L)'
;MPINLLMPDSSIPAPWGPFLKELDAVAAEQVDFHCIGGFVLTRQYGFMLETSDVDVLAIRPTPLLDQFLALGAKGSPLHRKHRIYLQLVTVIEAYPEEYEDRLSEMFPGALKHLRLLAPDPHDLVLMKVGRNSERDREGIKFLARKGLITSTELRTRYEKEMRPYIALPETRNDPVISLWQEMIDEEVAAQQHPDAAL
;
A
#
# COMPACT_ATOMS: atom_id res chain seq x y z
N MET A 1 -8.50 -18.89 25.30
CA MET A 1 -8.73 -19.51 23.97
C MET A 1 -7.66 -19.00 23.03
N PRO A 2 -6.76 -19.82 22.48
CA PRO A 2 -5.85 -19.32 21.46
C PRO A 2 -6.66 -18.96 20.21
N ILE A 3 -6.43 -17.75 19.70
CA ILE A 3 -6.96 -17.31 18.41
C ILE A 3 -6.37 -18.25 17.37
N ASN A 4 -7.23 -19.05 16.74
CA ASN A 4 -6.86 -19.87 15.61
C ASN A 4 -6.57 -18.90 14.45
N LEU A 5 -5.30 -18.55 14.26
CA LEU A 5 -4.85 -17.77 13.12
C LEU A 5 -5.06 -18.67 11.90
N LEU A 6 -6.21 -18.51 11.24
CA LEU A 6 -6.45 -19.06 9.91
C LEU A 6 -5.22 -18.71 9.07
N MET A 7 -4.49 -19.73 8.61
CA MET A 7 -3.53 -19.55 7.53
C MET A 7 -4.29 -18.80 6.43
N PRO A 8 -3.88 -17.57 6.06
CA PRO A 8 -4.59 -16.84 5.04
C PRO A 8 -4.59 -17.71 3.79
N ASP A 9 -5.78 -17.86 3.19
CA ASP A 9 -5.95 -18.53 1.92
C ASP A 9 -4.92 -17.94 0.95
N SER A 10 -3.91 -18.72 0.57
CA SER A 10 -2.81 -18.24 -0.28
C SER A 10 -3.28 -17.95 -1.71
N SER A 11 -4.57 -18.13 -1.99
CA SER A 11 -5.17 -17.83 -3.27
C SER A 11 -5.41 -16.33 -3.44
N ILE A 12 -4.89 -15.79 -4.54
CA ILE A 12 -5.15 -14.42 -4.95
C ILE A 12 -6.55 -14.37 -5.59
N PRO A 13 -7.50 -13.58 -5.07
CA PRO A 13 -8.88 -13.57 -5.57
C PRO A 13 -8.99 -12.97 -6.97
N ALA A 14 -10.07 -13.28 -7.69
CA ALA A 14 -10.40 -12.61 -8.94
C ALA A 14 -10.77 -11.12 -8.69
N PRO A 15 -10.48 -10.22 -9.66
CA PRO A 15 -9.81 -10.47 -10.94
C PRO A 15 -8.27 -10.55 -10.86
N TRP A 16 -7.68 -10.27 -9.68
CA TRP A 16 -6.24 -10.13 -9.48
C TRP A 16 -5.46 -11.40 -9.77
N GLY A 17 -5.93 -12.56 -9.30
CA GLY A 17 -5.22 -13.83 -9.44
C GLY A 17 -4.90 -14.21 -10.89
N PRO A 18 -5.90 -14.27 -11.79
CA PRO A 18 -5.66 -14.53 -13.22
C PRO A 18 -4.69 -13.53 -13.89
N PHE A 19 -4.84 -12.24 -13.63
CA PHE A 19 -3.96 -11.19 -14.16
C PHE A 19 -2.51 -11.39 -13.70
N LEU A 20 -2.30 -11.59 -12.40
CA LEU A 20 -0.98 -11.75 -11.80
C LEU A 20 -0.30 -13.06 -12.22
N LYS A 21 -1.06 -14.15 -12.41
CA LYS A 21 -0.54 -15.41 -12.95
C LYS A 21 -0.05 -15.27 -14.39
N GLU A 22 -0.71 -14.46 -15.20
CA GLU A 22 -0.25 -14.20 -16.57
C GLU A 22 0.99 -13.31 -16.60
N LEU A 23 1.13 -12.35 -15.67
CA LEU A 23 2.39 -11.63 -15.49
C LEU A 23 3.51 -12.56 -14.97
N ASP A 24 3.19 -13.46 -14.03
CA ASP A 24 4.15 -14.39 -13.44
C ASP A 24 4.75 -15.38 -14.43
N ALA A 25 3.97 -15.80 -15.42
CA ALA A 25 4.42 -16.68 -16.49
C ALA A 25 5.48 -16.05 -17.41
N VAL A 26 5.66 -14.72 -17.36
CA VAL A 26 6.64 -13.98 -18.16
C VAL A 26 8.02 -13.99 -17.50
N ALA A 27 8.05 -14.06 -16.17
CA ALA A 27 9.28 -14.10 -15.40
C ALA A 27 9.99 -15.45 -15.56
N ALA A 28 11.32 -15.42 -15.71
CA ALA A 28 12.18 -16.60 -15.69
C ALA A 28 12.96 -16.75 -14.37
N GLU A 29 12.96 -15.69 -13.55
CA GLU A 29 13.64 -15.58 -12.27
C GLU A 29 12.75 -14.84 -11.28
N GLN A 30 13.14 -14.79 -10.00
CA GLN A 30 12.34 -14.09 -8.99
C GLN A 30 12.27 -12.59 -9.29
N VAL A 31 11.07 -12.02 -9.19
CA VAL A 31 10.84 -10.59 -9.41
C VAL A 31 9.98 -10.02 -8.29
N ASP A 32 10.42 -8.92 -7.71
CA ASP A 32 9.71 -8.23 -6.64
C ASP A 32 8.96 -7.03 -7.19
N PHE A 33 7.67 -6.96 -6.88
CA PHE A 33 6.84 -5.78 -7.11
C PHE A 33 6.63 -5.10 -5.77
N HIS A 34 7.13 -3.88 -5.62
CA HIS A 34 6.87 -3.07 -4.43
C HIS A 34 5.50 -2.42 -4.61
N CYS A 35 4.44 -3.15 -4.25
CA CYS A 35 3.07 -2.73 -4.42
C CYS A 35 2.71 -1.64 -3.41
N ILE A 36 1.94 -0.65 -3.84
CA ILE A 36 1.44 0.43 -2.98
C ILE A 36 -0.04 0.72 -3.28
N GLY A 37 -0.57 1.81 -2.73
CA GLY A 37 -1.88 2.33 -3.12
C GLY A 37 -3.08 1.50 -2.67
N GLY A 38 -4.18 1.61 -3.42
CA GLY A 38 -5.48 1.03 -3.05
C GLY A 38 -5.48 -0.50 -3.08
N PHE A 39 -4.70 -1.11 -3.97
CA PHE A 39 -4.55 -2.56 -4.07
C PHE A 39 -4.00 -3.15 -2.76
N VAL A 40 -2.91 -2.60 -2.22
CA VAL A 40 -2.34 -3.07 -0.95
C VAL A 40 -3.33 -2.85 0.19
N LEU A 41 -3.92 -1.66 0.28
CA LEU A 41 -4.85 -1.32 1.35
C LEU A 41 -6.08 -2.26 1.37
N THR A 42 -6.55 -2.67 0.19
CA THR A 42 -7.64 -3.63 0.04
C THR A 42 -7.20 -5.06 0.32
N ARG A 43 -6.07 -5.48 -0.27
CA ARG A 43 -5.71 -6.90 -0.30
C ARG A 43 -4.93 -7.38 0.89
N GLN A 44 -4.08 -6.53 1.46
CA GLN A 44 -3.29 -6.82 2.64
C GLN A 44 -4.04 -6.43 3.92
N TYR A 45 -4.62 -5.23 3.94
CA TYR A 45 -5.17 -4.65 5.17
C TYR A 45 -6.70 -4.72 5.27
N GLY A 46 -7.40 -5.12 4.20
CA GLY A 46 -8.83 -5.42 4.22
C GLY A 46 -9.77 -4.21 4.11
N PHE A 47 -9.26 -3.04 3.71
CA PHE A 47 -10.09 -1.86 3.47
C PHE A 47 -10.68 -1.90 2.06
N MET A 48 -11.99 -2.08 1.94
CA MET A 48 -12.64 -2.24 0.64
C MET A 48 -12.65 -0.92 -0.14
N LEU A 49 -11.76 -0.81 -1.12
CA LEU A 49 -11.74 0.26 -2.11
C LEU A 49 -12.04 -0.28 -3.49
N GLU A 50 -12.76 0.51 -4.28
CA GLU A 50 -12.75 0.33 -5.72
C GLU A 50 -11.39 0.76 -6.26
N THR A 51 -10.62 -0.22 -6.76
CA THR A 51 -9.35 -0.04 -7.47
C THR A 51 -9.32 -1.01 -8.65
N SER A 52 -8.80 -0.53 -9.77
CA SER A 52 -8.60 -1.32 -10.99
C SER A 52 -7.12 -1.38 -11.39
N ASP A 53 -6.23 -0.94 -10.51
CA ASP A 53 -4.79 -0.90 -10.70
C ASP A 53 -4.04 -1.64 -9.60
N VAL A 54 -2.92 -2.22 -10.00
CA VAL A 54 -1.84 -2.59 -9.09
C VAL A 54 -0.80 -1.47 -9.19
N ASP A 55 -0.84 -0.52 -8.26
CA ASP A 55 0.19 0.51 -8.14
C ASP A 55 1.50 -0.14 -7.69
N VAL A 56 2.58 0.06 -8.44
CA VAL A 56 3.93 -0.39 -8.07
C VAL A 56 4.89 0.78 -8.03
N LEU A 57 5.62 0.90 -6.93
CA LEU A 57 6.69 1.88 -6.76
C LEU A 57 7.96 1.42 -7.49
N ALA A 58 8.24 0.12 -7.45
CA ALA A 58 9.40 -0.49 -8.09
C ALA A 58 9.09 -1.92 -8.58
N ILE A 59 9.81 -2.31 -9.63
CA ILE A 59 9.93 -3.70 -10.07
C ILE A 59 11.42 -4.07 -10.03
N ARG A 60 11.77 -5.14 -9.33
CA ARG A 60 13.15 -5.61 -9.15
C ARG A 60 13.28 -7.05 -9.66
N PRO A 61 14.30 -7.38 -10.48
CA PRO A 61 15.33 -6.49 -10.98
C PRO A 61 14.79 -5.52 -12.06
N THR A 62 15.32 -4.30 -12.07
CA THR A 62 14.84 -3.19 -12.93
C THR A 62 14.84 -3.47 -14.44
N PRO A 63 15.78 -4.26 -15.02
CA PRO A 63 15.73 -4.57 -16.46
C PRO A 63 14.46 -5.26 -16.96
N LEU A 64 13.67 -5.87 -16.08
CA LEU A 64 12.40 -6.51 -16.45
C LEU A 64 11.22 -5.53 -16.50
N LEU A 65 11.40 -4.29 -16.04
CA LEU A 65 10.34 -3.29 -15.93
C LEU A 65 9.56 -3.10 -17.23
N ASP A 66 10.25 -2.86 -18.35
CA ASP A 66 9.62 -2.58 -19.64
C ASP A 66 8.79 -3.78 -20.14
N GLN A 67 9.27 -4.99 -19.88
CA GLN A 67 8.57 -6.23 -20.24
C GLN A 67 7.23 -6.35 -19.50
N PHE A 68 7.22 -6.08 -18.20
CA PHE A 68 6.00 -6.11 -17.39
C PHE A 68 5.03 -4.99 -17.76
N LEU A 69 5.52 -3.79 -18.03
CA LEU A 69 4.67 -2.68 -18.45
C LEU A 69 4.05 -2.91 -19.84
N ALA A 70 4.79 -3.46 -20.80
CA ALA A 70 4.26 -3.78 -22.12
C ALA A 70 3.05 -4.73 -22.06
N LEU A 71 3.05 -5.67 -21.11
CA LEU A 71 1.99 -6.68 -20.96
C LEU A 71 0.88 -6.28 -20.00
N GLY A 72 1.21 -5.57 -18.92
CA GLY A 72 0.32 -5.30 -17.80
C GLY A 72 -0.19 -3.86 -17.70
N ALA A 73 0.46 -2.87 -18.33
CA ALA A 73 0.12 -1.46 -18.13
C ALA A 73 -1.25 -1.08 -18.71
N LYS A 74 -1.71 0.14 -18.42
CA LYS A 74 -2.98 0.63 -18.96
C LYS A 74 -2.99 0.60 -20.49
N GLY A 75 -3.99 -0.07 -21.05
CA GLY A 75 -4.18 -0.23 -22.49
C GLY A 75 -3.47 -1.46 -23.09
N SER A 76 -2.68 -2.18 -22.31
CA SER A 76 -1.99 -3.43 -22.67
C SER A 76 -2.97 -4.59 -22.97
N PRO A 77 -2.47 -5.71 -23.52
CA PRO A 77 -3.27 -6.92 -23.71
C PRO A 77 -3.93 -7.43 -22.43
N LEU A 78 -3.20 -7.47 -21.30
CA LEU A 78 -3.78 -7.96 -20.04
C LEU A 78 -4.80 -6.99 -19.47
N HIS A 79 -4.60 -5.68 -19.63
CA HIS A 79 -5.62 -4.70 -19.24
C HIS A 79 -6.93 -4.89 -19.99
N ARG A 80 -6.88 -5.13 -21.31
CA ARG A 80 -8.09 -5.39 -22.11
C ARG A 80 -8.81 -6.66 -21.68
N LYS A 81 -8.04 -7.70 -21.31
CA LYS A 81 -8.55 -9.01 -20.90
C LYS A 81 -9.18 -8.99 -19.50
N HIS A 82 -8.45 -8.46 -18.52
CA HIS A 82 -8.81 -8.56 -17.09
C HIS A 82 -9.47 -7.31 -16.52
N ARG A 83 -9.48 -6.20 -17.28
CA ARG A 83 -9.99 -4.88 -16.84
C ARG A 83 -9.29 -4.30 -15.62
N ILE A 84 -8.13 -4.84 -15.27
CA ILE A 84 -7.19 -4.31 -14.29
C ILE A 84 -5.81 -4.11 -14.92
N TYR A 85 -4.99 -3.21 -14.40
CA TYR A 85 -3.69 -2.88 -14.99
C TYR A 85 -2.59 -2.65 -13.96
N LEU A 86 -1.34 -2.79 -14.38
CA LEU A 86 -0.16 -2.42 -13.63
C LEU A 86 0.10 -0.93 -13.81
N GLN A 87 0.24 -0.18 -12.72
CA GLN A 87 0.55 1.24 -12.75
C GLN A 87 1.91 1.46 -12.11
N LEU A 88 2.92 1.79 -12.92
CA LEU A 88 4.18 2.29 -12.37
C LEU A 88 3.94 3.69 -11.80
N VAL A 89 4.21 3.86 -10.51
CA VAL A 89 4.11 5.15 -9.83
C VAL A 89 5.44 5.87 -9.97
N THR A 90 5.49 6.82 -10.89
CA THR A 90 6.70 7.62 -11.18
C THR A 90 6.74 8.96 -10.45
N VAL A 91 5.59 9.40 -9.91
CA VAL A 91 5.46 10.66 -9.17
C VAL A 91 4.93 10.36 -7.78
N ILE A 92 5.84 10.35 -6.82
CA ILE A 92 5.57 10.36 -5.40
C ILE A 92 6.41 11.47 -4.77
N GLU A 93 5.83 12.24 -3.85
CA GLU A 93 6.55 13.34 -3.20
C GLU A 93 7.75 12.83 -2.39
N ALA A 94 7.52 11.74 -1.64
CA ALA A 94 8.53 10.97 -0.94
C ALA A 94 7.94 9.66 -0.42
N TYR A 95 8.82 8.76 0.00
CA TYR A 95 8.50 7.53 0.72
C TYR A 95 9.51 7.39 1.86
N PRO A 96 9.14 6.86 3.04
CA PRO A 96 10.07 6.75 4.16
C PRO A 96 11.39 6.06 3.80
N GLU A 97 12.50 6.55 4.36
CA GLU A 97 13.81 5.91 4.31
C GLU A 97 13.73 4.45 4.76
N GLU A 98 14.47 3.58 4.07
CA GLU A 98 14.55 2.14 4.39
C GLU A 98 13.18 1.41 4.43
N TYR A 99 12.16 1.92 3.73
CA TYR A 99 10.87 1.20 3.61
C TYR A 99 11.05 -0.21 3.01
N GLU A 100 12.10 -0.43 2.21
CA GLU A 100 12.42 -1.72 1.60
C GLU A 100 12.67 -2.81 2.66
N ASP A 101 13.22 -2.45 3.83
CA ASP A 101 13.47 -3.38 4.95
C ASP A 101 12.18 -3.75 5.70
N ARG A 102 11.10 -3.01 5.43
CA ARG A 102 9.78 -3.17 6.05
C ARG A 102 8.72 -3.66 5.06
N LEU A 103 9.16 -4.29 3.98
CA LEU A 103 8.30 -4.95 3.01
C LEU A 103 7.88 -6.35 3.51
N SER A 104 6.59 -6.70 3.29
CA SER A 104 6.04 -8.02 3.58
C SER A 104 5.38 -8.64 2.35
N GLU A 105 5.57 -9.93 2.13
CA GLU A 105 4.96 -10.63 1.00
C GLU A 105 3.46 -10.83 1.22
N MET A 106 2.64 -10.34 0.27
CA MET A 106 1.18 -10.33 0.38
C MET A 106 0.55 -11.71 0.19
N PHE A 107 1.13 -12.54 -0.70
CA PHE A 107 0.57 -13.85 -1.06
C PHE A 107 1.67 -14.92 -1.18
N PRO A 108 2.28 -15.34 -0.06
CA PRO A 108 3.39 -16.29 -0.08
C PRO A 108 3.05 -17.59 -0.81
N GLY A 109 3.85 -17.91 -1.83
CA GLY A 109 3.73 -19.14 -2.61
C GLY A 109 2.57 -19.18 -3.61
N ALA A 110 1.84 -18.08 -3.80
CA ALA A 110 0.72 -18.00 -4.75
C ALA A 110 1.15 -17.89 -6.22
N LEU A 111 2.36 -17.36 -6.45
CA LEU A 111 2.97 -17.11 -7.74
C LEU A 111 4.35 -17.79 -7.76
N LYS A 112 4.81 -18.21 -8.94
CA LYS A 112 6.04 -19.00 -9.07
C LYS A 112 7.30 -18.14 -8.96
N HIS A 113 7.26 -16.94 -9.52
CA HIS A 113 8.41 -16.06 -9.68
C HIS A 113 8.15 -14.66 -9.10
N LEU A 114 6.93 -14.14 -9.21
CA LEU A 114 6.57 -12.83 -8.69
C LEU A 114 6.35 -12.87 -7.19
N ARG A 115 6.96 -11.93 -6.47
CA ARG A 115 6.59 -11.59 -5.10
C ARG A 115 5.92 -10.22 -5.10
N LEU A 116 4.71 -10.18 -4.56
CA LEU A 116 3.99 -8.93 -4.34
C LEU A 116 4.30 -8.47 -2.91
N LEU A 117 5.05 -7.38 -2.80
CA LEU A 117 5.55 -6.87 -1.53
C LEU A 117 4.77 -5.62 -1.13
N ALA A 118 4.21 -5.63 0.07
CA ALA A 118 3.49 -4.51 0.67
C ALA A 118 4.35 -3.81 1.73
N PRO A 119 4.46 -2.47 1.70
CA PRO A 119 5.05 -1.70 2.80
C PRO A 119 4.28 -1.87 4.10
N ASP A 120 4.98 -1.64 5.21
CA ASP A 120 4.39 -1.42 6.53
C ASP A 120 3.23 -0.40 6.45
N PRO A 121 2.15 -0.57 7.25
CA PRO A 121 1.00 0.32 7.21
C PRO A 121 1.34 1.81 7.36
N HIS A 122 2.31 2.18 8.20
CA HIS A 122 2.72 3.58 8.38
C HIS A 122 3.38 4.11 7.11
N ASP A 123 4.26 3.31 6.49
CA ASP A 123 4.95 3.70 5.27
C ASP A 123 3.96 3.87 4.11
N LEU A 124 3.00 2.94 3.98
CA LEU A 124 1.94 3.02 2.97
C LEU A 124 1.10 4.30 3.11
N VAL A 125 0.79 4.71 4.35
CA VAL A 125 0.07 5.95 4.63
C VAL A 125 0.92 7.17 4.30
N LEU A 126 2.17 7.18 4.75
CA LEU A 126 3.11 8.29 4.53
C LEU A 126 3.39 8.56 3.05
N MET A 127 3.43 7.51 2.22
CA MET A 127 3.50 7.60 0.76
C MET A 127 2.32 8.37 0.11
N LYS A 128 1.30 8.76 0.89
CA LYS A 128 0.14 9.53 0.45
C LYS A 128 0.11 10.97 0.97
N VAL A 129 1.11 11.39 1.74
CA VAL A 129 1.13 12.70 2.42
C VAL A 129 0.89 13.88 1.46
N GLY A 130 1.45 13.82 0.25
CA GLY A 130 1.30 14.88 -0.75
C GLY A 130 -0.06 14.97 -1.45
N ARG A 131 -0.95 13.98 -1.25
CA ARG A 131 -2.31 13.97 -1.85
C ARG A 131 -3.38 14.33 -0.84
N ASN A 132 -3.36 13.70 0.33
CA ASN A 132 -4.32 13.92 1.41
C ASN A 132 -5.80 13.94 0.95
N SER A 133 -6.18 13.02 0.05
CA SER A 133 -7.56 12.95 -0.44
C SER A 133 -8.50 12.38 0.61
N GLU A 134 -9.80 12.64 0.49
CA GLU A 134 -10.82 12.06 1.38
C GLU A 134 -10.74 10.53 1.43
N ARG A 135 -10.51 9.88 0.28
CA ARG A 135 -10.32 8.43 0.20
C ARG A 135 -9.09 7.95 0.98
N ASP A 136 -8.00 8.71 0.93
CA ASP A 136 -6.79 8.39 1.70
C ASP A 136 -7.06 8.49 3.19
N ARG A 137 -7.75 9.55 3.62
CA ARG A 137 -8.14 9.78 5.02
C ARG A 137 -9.01 8.65 5.58
N GLU A 138 -9.99 8.16 4.82
CA GLU A 138 -10.82 7.04 5.26
C GLU A 138 -10.01 5.74 5.39
N GLY A 139 -9.03 5.53 4.51
CA GLY A 139 -8.06 4.44 4.65
C GLY A 139 -7.21 4.53 5.92
N ILE A 140 -6.73 5.73 6.25
CA ILE A 140 -5.96 6.01 7.47
C ILE A 140 -6.79 5.72 8.72
N LYS A 141 -8.02 6.26 8.79
CA LYS A 141 -8.95 5.99 9.89
C LYS A 141 -9.22 4.50 10.05
N PHE A 142 -9.43 3.78 8.95
CA PHE A 142 -9.63 2.34 8.99
C PHE A 142 -8.41 1.61 9.59
N LEU A 143 -7.19 1.94 9.16
CA LEU A 143 -5.97 1.34 9.71
C LEU A 143 -5.79 1.67 11.20
N ALA A 144 -6.09 2.90 11.60
CA ALA A 144 -6.06 3.33 13.00
C ALA A 144 -7.04 2.52 13.86
N ARG A 145 -8.30 2.38 13.40
CA ARG A 145 -9.32 1.55 14.04
C ARG A 145 -8.94 0.08 14.16
N LYS A 146 -8.04 -0.42 13.30
CA LYS A 146 -7.51 -1.79 13.37
C LYS A 146 -6.29 -1.92 14.27
N GLY A 147 -5.79 -0.82 14.85
CA GLY A 147 -4.56 -0.79 15.63
C GLY A 147 -3.31 -1.06 14.78
N LEU A 148 -3.40 -0.92 13.45
CA LEU A 148 -2.28 -1.17 12.54
C LEU A 148 -1.34 0.02 12.40
N ILE A 149 -1.84 1.22 12.75
CA ILE A 149 -1.04 2.44 12.78
C ILE A 149 -1.26 3.20 14.09
N THR A 150 -0.28 4.01 14.48
CA THR A 150 -0.37 4.96 15.59
C THR A 150 0.06 6.36 15.13
N SER A 151 -0.54 7.39 15.72
CA SER A 151 -0.19 8.80 15.47
C SER A 151 1.27 9.12 15.83
N THR A 152 1.80 8.44 16.85
CA THR A 152 3.18 8.64 17.34
C THR A 152 4.21 8.08 16.37
N GLU A 153 4.03 6.83 15.93
CA GLU A 153 4.94 6.20 14.96
C GLU A 153 4.86 6.92 13.61
N LEU A 154 3.65 7.28 13.16
CA LEU A 154 3.45 8.04 11.92
C LEU A 154 4.25 9.35 11.92
N ARG A 155 4.15 10.14 13.00
CA ARG A 155 4.92 11.39 13.14
C ARG A 155 6.42 11.12 13.22
N THR A 156 6.83 10.13 13.99
CA THR A 156 8.25 9.81 14.18
C THR A 156 8.92 9.48 12.84
N ARG A 157 8.29 8.62 12.04
CA ARG A 157 8.82 8.26 10.71
C ARG A 157 8.78 9.44 9.76
N TYR A 158 7.70 10.21 9.74
CA TYR A 158 7.65 11.42 8.94
C TYR A 158 8.82 12.37 9.26
N GLU A 159 9.04 12.69 10.53
CA GLU A 159 10.06 13.65 10.97
C GLU A 159 11.48 13.17 10.69
N LYS A 160 11.75 11.88 10.87
CA LYS A 160 13.09 11.30 10.74
C LYS A 160 13.43 10.85 9.32
N GLU A 161 12.45 10.29 8.61
CA GLU A 161 12.67 9.49 7.40
C GLU A 161 12.05 10.13 6.14
N MET A 162 11.38 11.28 6.25
CA MET A 162 10.81 11.97 5.08
C MET A 162 11.05 13.47 5.08
N ARG A 163 10.72 14.12 6.20
CA ARG A 163 10.77 15.57 6.38
C ARG A 163 12.12 16.19 5.97
N PRO A 164 13.29 15.56 6.21
CA PRO A 164 14.58 16.17 5.88
C PRO A 164 14.84 16.40 4.38
N TYR A 165 14.19 15.65 3.47
CA TYR A 165 14.48 15.72 2.03
C TYR A 165 13.26 16.07 1.15
N ILE A 166 12.08 16.25 1.74
CA ILE A 166 10.92 16.77 1.01
C ILE A 166 10.97 18.29 0.87
N ALA A 167 10.40 18.81 -0.22
CA ALA A 167 10.39 20.24 -0.50
C ALA A 167 9.27 20.98 0.25
N LEU A 168 9.63 22.03 1.00
CA LEU A 168 8.72 22.89 1.75
C LEU A 168 7.83 22.14 2.78
N PRO A 169 8.42 21.30 3.66
CA PRO A 169 7.67 20.47 4.61
C PRO A 169 6.76 21.31 5.51
N GLU A 170 7.27 22.44 5.99
CA GLU A 170 6.59 23.38 6.90
C GLU A 170 5.22 23.83 6.38
N THR A 171 5.10 24.05 5.07
CA THR A 171 3.88 24.63 4.47
C THR A 171 3.00 23.59 3.79
N ARG A 172 3.56 22.46 3.35
CA ARG A 172 2.84 21.47 2.55
C ARG A 172 2.51 20.19 3.31
N ASN A 173 3.38 19.72 4.20
CA ASN A 173 3.32 18.38 4.76
C ASN A 173 3.10 18.37 6.28
N ASP A 174 3.75 19.27 7.03
CA ASP A 174 3.60 19.38 8.48
C ASP A 174 2.12 19.59 8.90
N PRO A 175 1.32 20.46 8.23
CA PRO A 175 -0.10 20.59 8.56
C PRO A 175 -0.92 19.33 8.27
N VAL A 176 -0.56 18.57 7.22
CA VAL A 176 -1.23 17.30 6.89
C VAL A 176 -0.93 16.25 7.93
N ILE A 177 0.31 16.15 8.40
CA ILE A 177 0.72 15.21 9.44
C ILE A 177 0.03 15.52 10.76
N SER A 178 -0.05 16.80 11.16
CA SER A 178 -0.79 17.20 12.37
C SER A 178 -2.27 16.84 12.26
N LEU A 179 -2.92 17.14 11.13
CA LEU A 179 -4.31 16.73 10.88
C LEU A 179 -4.48 15.21 11.00
N TRP A 180 -3.58 14.42 10.41
CA TRP A 180 -3.68 12.97 10.45
C TRP A 180 -3.47 12.40 11.85
N GLN A 181 -2.61 13.01 12.67
CA GLN A 181 -2.47 12.60 14.07
C GLN A 181 -3.75 12.83 14.86
N GLU A 182 -4.33 14.04 14.77
CA GLU A 182 -5.59 14.36 15.43
C GLU A 182 -6.68 13.36 15.02
N MET A 183 -6.80 13.09 13.70
CA MET A 183 -7.74 12.09 13.20
C MET A 183 -7.48 10.69 13.75
N ILE A 184 -6.23 10.24 13.84
CA ILE A 184 -5.90 8.90 14.37
C ILE A 184 -6.22 8.83 15.86
N ASP A 185 -5.86 9.85 16.63
CA ASP A 185 -6.09 9.91 18.07
C ASP A 185 -7.59 9.93 18.39
N GLU A 186 -8.39 10.66 17.61
CA GLU A 186 -9.85 10.66 17.71
C GLU A 186 -10.46 9.28 17.47
N GLU A 187 -10.04 8.59 16.40
CA GLU A 187 -10.52 7.24 16.08
C GLU A 187 -10.15 6.22 17.16
N VAL A 188 -8.95 6.32 17.73
CA VAL A 188 -8.49 5.46 18.83
C VAL A 188 -9.26 5.76 20.12
N ALA A 189 -9.48 7.03 20.46
CA ALA A 189 -10.25 7.43 21.64
C ALA A 189 -11.71 6.98 21.56
N ALA A 190 -12.36 7.11 20.40
CA ALA A 190 -13.73 6.68 20.17
C ALA A 190 -13.92 5.15 20.37
N GLN A 191 -12.88 4.35 20.09
CA GLN A 191 -12.93 2.91 20.33
C GLN A 191 -12.77 2.53 21.81
N GLN A 192 -12.06 3.34 22.60
CA GLN A 192 -11.84 3.12 24.02
C GLN A 192 -13.04 3.56 24.87
N HIS A 193 -13.87 4.48 24.37
CA HIS A 193 -15.04 5.04 25.06
C HIS A 193 -16.30 5.06 24.17
N PRO A 194 -16.91 3.91 23.85
CA PRO A 194 -18.06 3.84 22.96
C PRO A 194 -19.32 4.54 23.49
N ASP A 195 -19.40 4.81 24.80
CA ASP A 195 -20.56 5.42 25.46
C ASP A 195 -20.48 6.96 25.61
N ALA A 196 -19.42 7.61 25.11
CA ALA A 196 -19.30 9.09 25.16
C ALA A 196 -20.04 9.81 24.01
N ALA A 197 -20.68 9.06 23.11
CA ALA A 197 -21.47 9.56 22.00
C ALA A 197 -22.98 9.39 22.24
N LEU A 198 -23.49 10.04 23.30
CA LEU A 198 -24.93 10.23 23.55
C LEU A 198 -25.19 11.66 24.07
#